data_AF-A0A2S8YNG0-F1
#
_entry.id   AF-A0A2S8YNG0-F1
#
_cell.length_a   1.000
_cell.length_b   1.000
_cell.length_c   1.000
_cell.angle_alpha   90.00
_cell.angle_beta   90.00
_cell.angle_gamma   90.00
#
_symmetry.space_group_name_H-M   'P 1'
#
loop_
_entity.id
_entity.type
_entity.pdbx_description
1 polymer ?
#
loop_
_entity_poly.entity_id
_entity_poly.type
_entity_poly.pdbx_seq_one_letter_code
_entity_poly.pdbx_strand_id
1 'polypeptide(L)'
;MTTVQNTIKTTLDTQTGHELTFDIRSGEILATQKVHIKKHTITTDVGKQCRFPIAARTSEELLEILSVHDQWTNNLTVEADKLLDLLETGEITAGAVKVFRQILLGLAGRNIWFGKLADIGTKREIGDLTRAGLIRVIRQGKTLPTKVAVHPWYGWRGDLMSRQSYIGDWIGIGSVE
;
A
#
# COMPACT_ATOMS: atom_id res chain seq x y z
N MET A 1 34.78 0.53 -20.48
CA MET A 1 33.87 -0.49 -19.92
C MET A 1 32.46 -0.07 -20.24
N THR A 2 31.82 -0.72 -21.21
CA THR A 2 30.50 -0.33 -21.73
C THR A 2 29.44 -1.07 -20.93
N THR A 3 28.76 -0.37 -20.04
CA THR A 3 27.66 -0.90 -19.24
C THR A 3 26.47 -1.13 -20.18
N VAL A 4 26.20 -2.40 -20.53
CA VAL A 4 25.00 -2.76 -21.29
C VAL A 4 23.80 -2.57 -20.37
N GLN A 5 23.12 -1.43 -20.51
CA GLN A 5 21.85 -1.20 -19.84
C GLN A 5 20.81 -2.14 -20.43
N ASN A 6 20.29 -3.06 -19.60
CA ASN A 6 19.15 -3.91 -19.94
C ASN A 6 17.99 -3.03 -20.41
N THR A 7 17.74 -3.04 -21.71
CA THR A 7 16.76 -2.20 -22.43
C THR A 7 15.47 -2.94 -22.69
N ILE A 8 15.35 -4.18 -22.21
CA ILE A 8 14.24 -5.07 -22.47
C ILE A 8 13.35 -5.11 -21.23
N LYS A 9 12.05 -4.89 -21.43
CA LYS A 9 11.03 -5.06 -20.38
C LYS A 9 9.95 -6.02 -20.85
N THR A 10 9.51 -6.86 -19.93
CA THR A 10 8.42 -7.80 -20.15
C THR A 10 7.23 -7.40 -19.30
N THR A 11 6.04 -7.35 -19.91
CA THR A 11 4.78 -7.01 -19.24
C THR A 11 3.66 -7.93 -19.69
N LEU A 12 2.71 -8.22 -18.80
CA LEU A 12 1.52 -9.00 -19.10
C LEU A 12 0.37 -8.07 -19.50
N ASP A 13 -0.14 -8.24 -20.71
CA ASP A 13 -1.40 -7.64 -21.14
C ASP A 13 -2.57 -8.51 -20.68
N THR A 14 -3.30 -7.99 -19.70
CA THR A 14 -4.45 -8.65 -19.08
C THR A 14 -5.70 -8.68 -19.95
N GLN A 15 -5.78 -7.84 -20.98
CA GLN A 15 -6.91 -7.82 -21.92
C GLN A 15 -6.77 -8.90 -22.98
N THR A 16 -5.58 -9.01 -23.57
CA THR A 16 -5.34 -9.96 -24.67
C THR A 16 -4.80 -11.32 -24.20
N GLY A 17 -4.28 -11.41 -22.97
CA GLY A 17 -3.70 -12.65 -22.45
C GLY A 17 -2.29 -12.90 -22.95
N HIS A 18 -1.55 -11.86 -23.33
CA HIS A 18 -0.19 -11.99 -23.87
C HIS A 18 0.85 -11.37 -22.95
N GLU A 19 1.98 -12.03 -22.85
CA GLU A 19 3.22 -11.45 -22.37
C GLU A 19 3.89 -10.73 -23.54
N LEU A 20 4.09 -9.43 -23.37
CA LEU A 20 4.75 -8.56 -24.32
C LEU A 20 6.15 -8.27 -23.80
N THR A 21 7.16 -8.62 -24.59
CA THR A 21 8.54 -8.20 -24.36
C THR A 21 8.85 -7.09 -25.35
N PHE A 22 9.25 -5.93 -24.87
CA PHE A 22 9.52 -4.76 -25.71
C PHE A 22 10.82 -4.07 -25.32
N ASP A 23 11.43 -3.41 -26.31
CA ASP A 23 12.56 -2.51 -26.07
C ASP A 23 12.03 -1.17 -25.53
N ILE A 24 12.50 -0.78 -24.35
CA ILE A 24 12.10 0.43 -23.64
C ILE A 24 12.46 1.69 -24.44
N ARG A 25 13.50 1.66 -25.29
CA ARG A 25 13.97 2.84 -26.05
C ARG A 25 13.21 3.07 -27.35
N SER A 26 12.88 2.01 -28.08
CA SER A 26 12.17 2.12 -29.36
C SER A 26 10.65 1.97 -29.21
N GLY A 27 10.20 1.34 -28.13
CA GLY A 27 8.80 0.92 -27.96
C GLY A 27 8.39 -0.25 -28.85
N GLU A 28 9.35 -0.88 -29.54
CA GLU A 28 9.09 -2.03 -30.42
C GLU A 28 8.85 -3.29 -29.60
N ILE A 29 7.80 -4.04 -29.95
CA ILE A 29 7.47 -5.33 -29.34
C ILE A 29 8.37 -6.39 -29.98
N LEU A 30 9.30 -6.92 -29.20
CA LEU A 30 10.28 -7.92 -29.62
C LEU A 30 9.70 -9.34 -29.60
N ALA A 31 8.78 -9.62 -28.67
CA ALA A 31 8.12 -10.91 -28.55
C ALA A 31 6.75 -10.80 -27.91
N THR A 32 5.81 -11.60 -28.43
CA THR A 32 4.45 -11.75 -27.91
C THR A 32 4.20 -13.22 -27.64
N GLN A 33 4.00 -13.61 -26.38
CA GLN A 33 3.69 -14.98 -26.00
C GLN A 33 2.31 -15.04 -25.35
N LYS A 34 1.45 -15.96 -25.81
CA LYS A 34 0.15 -16.18 -25.17
C LYS A 34 0.36 -16.88 -23.83
N VAL A 35 -0.11 -16.26 -22.75
CA VAL A 35 0.01 -16.79 -21.38
C VAL A 35 -1.35 -17.07 -20.81
N HIS A 36 -1.42 -18.10 -19.98
CA HIS A 36 -2.63 -18.37 -19.23
C HIS A 36 -2.72 -17.42 -18.03
N ILE A 37 -3.46 -16.33 -18.19
CA ILE A 37 -3.73 -15.40 -17.09
C ILE A 37 -4.77 -16.05 -16.17
N LYS A 38 -4.34 -16.45 -14.98
CA LYS A 38 -5.23 -17.00 -13.95
C LYS A 38 -6.16 -15.89 -13.47
N LYS A 39 -7.40 -15.89 -13.95
CA LYS A 39 -8.42 -14.93 -13.53
C LYS A 39 -8.94 -15.32 -12.14
N HIS A 40 -8.92 -14.37 -11.20
CA HIS A 40 -9.62 -14.52 -9.92
C HIS A 40 -11.11 -14.32 -10.15
N THR A 41 -11.90 -15.36 -9.95
CA THR A 41 -13.35 -15.20 -9.94
C THR A 41 -13.77 -14.84 -8.51
N ILE A 42 -14.14 -13.59 -8.31
CA ILE A 42 -14.75 -13.14 -7.06
C ILE A 42 -16.20 -13.63 -7.07
N THR A 43 -16.52 -14.61 -6.22
CA THR A 43 -17.87 -15.21 -6.12
C THR A 43 -18.73 -14.60 -5.02
N THR A 44 -18.26 -13.55 -4.37
CA THR A 44 -18.82 -13.03 -3.12
C THR A 44 -18.95 -11.52 -3.18
N ASP A 45 -20.09 -10.98 -2.75
CA ASP A 45 -20.35 -9.53 -2.77
C ASP A 45 -19.84 -8.85 -1.48
N VAL A 46 -19.03 -7.79 -1.62
CA VAL A 46 -18.63 -6.90 -0.51
C VAL A 46 -19.86 -6.12 -0.02
N GLY A 47 -20.08 -6.09 1.29
CA GLY A 47 -21.20 -5.39 1.93
C GLY A 47 -22.47 -6.23 2.10
N LYS A 48 -22.63 -7.32 1.35
CA LYS A 48 -23.71 -8.31 1.53
C LYS A 48 -23.22 -9.59 2.21
N GLN A 49 -22.08 -10.12 1.77
CA GLN A 49 -21.53 -11.39 2.25
C GLN A 49 -20.15 -11.23 2.92
N CYS A 50 -19.38 -10.19 2.55
CA CYS A 50 -18.10 -9.86 3.17
C CYS A 50 -18.12 -8.44 3.76
N ARG A 51 -17.48 -8.21 4.91
CA ARG A 51 -17.40 -6.87 5.54
C ARG A 51 -16.47 -5.96 4.74
N PHE A 52 -16.67 -4.64 4.81
CA PHE A 52 -15.71 -3.70 4.21
C PHE A 52 -14.35 -3.76 4.92
N PRO A 53 -13.21 -3.68 4.21
CA PRO A 53 -11.87 -3.67 4.83
C PRO A 53 -11.69 -2.61 5.92
N ILE A 54 -12.34 -1.45 5.76
CA ILE A 54 -12.29 -0.38 6.76
C ILE A 54 -13.00 -0.74 8.07
N ALA A 55 -13.91 -1.72 8.07
CA ALA A 55 -14.61 -2.20 9.26
C ALA A 55 -13.80 -3.22 10.07
N ALA A 56 -12.68 -3.72 9.54
CA ALA A 56 -11.82 -4.67 10.24
C ALA A 56 -11.23 -4.06 11.53
N ARG A 57 -11.24 -4.87 12.59
CA ARG A 57 -10.76 -4.52 13.94
C ARG A 57 -9.41 -5.14 14.27
N THR A 58 -9.02 -6.20 13.55
CA THR A 58 -7.70 -6.83 13.69
C THR A 58 -7.10 -7.11 12.32
N SER A 59 -5.81 -7.46 12.32
CA SER A 59 -5.09 -7.90 11.13
C SER A 59 -5.70 -9.16 10.53
N GLU A 60 -6.14 -10.10 11.37
CA GLU A 60 -6.70 -11.38 10.96
C GLU A 60 -8.06 -11.18 10.28
N GLU A 61 -8.94 -10.37 10.89
CA GLU A 61 -10.22 -10.01 10.28
C GLU A 61 -10.03 -9.31 8.93
N LEU A 62 -9.02 -8.44 8.83
CA LEU A 62 -8.71 -7.75 7.58
C LEU A 62 -8.22 -8.74 6.51
N LEU A 63 -7.33 -9.65 6.87
CA LEU A 63 -6.82 -10.67 5.95
C LEU A 63 -7.93 -11.60 5.47
N GLU A 64 -8.86 -12.01 6.35
CA GLU A 64 -10.03 -12.80 5.98
C GLU A 64 -10.87 -12.06 4.93
N ILE A 65 -11.19 -10.78 5.17
CA ILE A 65 -11.93 -9.94 4.23
C ILE A 65 -11.19 -9.83 2.88
N LEU A 66 -9.88 -9.57 2.93
CA LEU A 66 -9.10 -9.35 1.71
C LEU A 66 -8.84 -10.64 0.94
N SER A 67 -8.82 -11.81 1.58
CA SER A 67 -8.57 -13.10 0.92
C SER A 67 -9.56 -13.40 -0.22
N VAL A 68 -10.76 -12.83 -0.13
CA VAL A 68 -11.82 -13.00 -1.12
C VAL A 68 -11.60 -12.12 -2.35
N HIS A 69 -11.01 -10.93 -2.20
CA HIS A 69 -11.01 -9.87 -3.22
C HIS A 69 -9.63 -9.44 -3.71
N ASP A 70 -8.59 -9.63 -2.91
CA ASP A 70 -7.25 -9.09 -3.16
C ASP A 70 -6.23 -10.24 -3.16
N GLN A 71 -5.85 -10.66 -4.37
CA GLN A 71 -4.82 -11.69 -4.55
C GLN A 71 -3.41 -11.19 -4.23
N TRP A 72 -3.23 -9.89 -4.08
CA TRP A 72 -1.94 -9.25 -3.87
C TRP A 72 -1.76 -8.78 -2.43
N THR A 73 -2.49 -9.36 -1.48
CA THR A 73 -2.36 -9.12 -0.03
C THR A 73 -0.94 -9.29 0.50
N ASN A 74 -0.09 -10.05 -0.18
CA ASN A 74 1.31 -10.25 0.18
C ASN A 74 2.27 -9.24 -0.48
N ASN A 75 1.81 -8.46 -1.46
CA ASN A 75 2.64 -7.46 -2.11
C ASN A 75 2.67 -6.20 -1.27
N LEU A 76 3.81 -5.98 -0.61
CA LEU A 76 4.13 -4.75 0.09
C LEU A 76 5.12 -3.92 -0.73
N THR A 77 4.76 -2.67 -0.96
CA THR A 77 5.62 -1.64 -1.56
C THR A 77 5.88 -0.56 -0.53
N VAL A 78 7.14 -0.18 -0.33
CA VAL A 78 7.52 0.96 0.51
C VAL A 78 8.43 1.86 -0.30
N GLU A 79 8.08 3.13 -0.38
CA GLU A 79 8.79 4.11 -1.22
C GLU A 79 9.93 4.73 -0.40
N ALA A 80 11.11 4.12 -0.45
CA ALA A 80 12.26 4.53 0.37
C ALA A 80 12.69 5.98 0.08
N ASP A 81 12.73 6.39 -1.19
CA ASP A 81 13.14 7.73 -1.60
C ASP A 81 12.25 8.80 -0.96
N LYS A 82 10.94 8.54 -0.91
CA LYS A 82 9.97 9.45 -0.30
C LYS A 82 10.09 9.58 1.21
N LEU A 83 10.65 8.55 1.87
CA LEU A 83 10.98 8.63 3.29
C LEU A 83 12.23 9.47 3.53
N LEU A 84 13.16 9.52 2.57
CA LEU A 84 14.32 10.41 2.61
C LEU A 84 13.87 11.85 2.39
N ASP A 85 12.98 12.10 1.42
CA ASP A 85 12.40 13.43 1.19
C ASP A 85 11.77 14.01 2.46
N LEU A 86 11.09 13.18 3.28
CA LEU A 86 10.53 13.60 4.58
C LEU A 86 11.58 14.04 5.60
N LEU A 87 12.81 13.52 5.52
CA LEU A 87 13.90 13.96 6.39
C LEU A 87 14.45 15.31 5.92
N GLU A 88 14.46 15.55 4.61
CA GLU A 88 14.95 16.79 4.02
C GLU A 88 14.05 17.99 4.31
N THR A 89 12.73 17.78 4.49
CA THR A 89 11.81 18.88 4.87
C THR A 89 12.10 19.46 6.25
N GLY A 90 12.75 18.70 7.14
CA GLY A 90 13.02 19.10 8.53
C GLY A 90 11.76 19.16 9.43
N GLU A 91 10.57 18.93 8.89
CA GLU A 91 9.30 18.96 9.64
C GLU A 91 9.11 17.74 10.53
N ILE A 92 9.74 16.61 10.14
CA ILE A 92 9.63 15.33 10.83
C ILE A 92 10.99 14.90 11.34
N THR A 93 11.04 14.48 12.60
CA THR A 93 12.28 13.97 13.20
C THR A 93 12.69 12.63 12.62
N ALA A 94 14.00 12.33 12.62
CA ALA A 94 14.50 11.01 12.20
C ALA A 94 13.91 9.86 13.02
N GLY A 95 13.58 10.09 14.30
CA GLY A 95 12.85 9.13 15.14
C GLY A 95 11.47 8.82 14.55
N ALA A 96 10.67 9.86 14.28
CA ALA A 96 9.36 9.70 13.67
C ALA A 96 9.40 9.00 12.30
N VAL A 97 10.39 9.29 11.45
CA VAL A 97 10.57 8.58 10.17
C VAL A 97 10.88 7.09 10.39
N LYS A 98 11.68 6.73 11.41
CA LYS A 98 11.93 5.32 11.76
C LYS A 98 10.64 4.62 12.21
N VAL A 99 9.84 5.26 13.06
CA VAL A 99 8.53 4.74 13.48
C VAL A 99 7.61 4.57 12.27
N PHE A 100 7.59 5.55 11.37
CA PHE A 100 6.79 5.50 10.16
C PHE A 100 7.19 4.34 9.24
N ARG A 101 8.50 4.13 9.05
CA ARG A 101 9.01 2.98 8.31
C ARG A 101 8.59 1.65 8.94
N GLN A 102 8.60 1.53 10.27
CA GLN A 102 8.12 0.32 10.95
C GLN A 102 6.63 0.08 10.71
N ILE A 103 5.81 1.13 10.76
CA ILE A 103 4.38 1.06 10.42
C ILE A 103 4.18 0.59 8.98
N LEU A 104 4.91 1.17 8.02
CA LEU A 104 4.83 0.82 6.60
C LEU A 104 5.23 -0.64 6.35
N LEU A 105 6.27 -1.13 7.03
CA LEU A 105 6.70 -2.53 6.92
C LEU A 105 5.71 -3.51 7.57
N GLY A 106 4.94 -3.05 8.55
CA GLY A 106 3.95 -3.84 9.27
C GLY A 106 2.52 -3.74 8.74
N LEU A 107 2.28 -3.12 7.58
CA LEU A 107 0.93 -3.00 7.03
C LEU A 107 0.27 -4.38 6.90
N ALA A 108 -0.98 -4.51 7.33
CA ALA A 108 -1.76 -5.75 7.22
C ALA A 108 -2.45 -5.86 5.84
N GLY A 109 -2.83 -4.73 5.24
CA GLY A 109 -3.45 -4.65 3.92
C GLY A 109 -4.20 -3.34 3.74
N ARG A 110 -4.36 -2.88 2.50
CA ARG A 110 -5.06 -1.62 2.15
C ARG A 110 -4.64 -0.44 3.05
N ASN A 111 -3.35 -0.38 3.35
CA ASN A 111 -2.72 0.66 4.16
C ASN A 111 -3.21 0.82 5.60
N ILE A 112 -3.65 -0.30 6.18
CA ILE A 112 -3.99 -0.37 7.58
C ILE A 112 -2.90 -1.14 8.33
N TRP A 113 -2.44 -0.57 9.43
CA TRP A 113 -1.62 -1.21 10.44
C TRP A 113 -2.43 -1.45 11.71
N PHE A 114 -2.14 -2.55 12.41
CA PHE A 114 -2.72 -2.87 13.71
C PHE A 114 -1.61 -3.16 14.71
N GLY A 115 -1.77 -2.67 15.94
CA GLY A 115 -0.86 -3.01 17.04
C GLY A 115 -0.92 -2.02 18.20
N LYS A 116 0.11 -2.02 19.03
CA LYS A 116 0.28 -1.06 20.12
C LYS A 116 1.30 -0.01 19.71
N LEU A 117 0.86 1.24 19.64
CA LEU A 117 1.74 2.36 19.26
C LEU A 117 2.93 2.53 20.22
N ALA A 118 2.75 2.18 21.49
CA ALA A 118 3.79 2.24 22.50
C ALA A 118 4.96 1.27 22.25
N ASP A 119 4.74 0.21 21.45
CA ASP A 119 5.78 -0.79 21.17
C ASP A 119 6.73 -0.33 20.06
N ILE A 120 6.31 0.65 19.24
CA ILE A 120 7.05 1.09 18.04
C ILE A 120 7.54 2.53 18.13
N GLY A 121 7.01 3.34 19.06
CA GLY A 121 7.40 4.74 19.16
C GLY A 121 6.81 5.46 20.37
N THR A 122 7.32 6.66 20.59
CA THR A 122 6.86 7.56 21.64
C THR A 122 5.61 8.35 21.21
N LYS A 123 4.86 8.89 22.18
CA LYS A 123 3.72 9.78 21.88
C LYS A 123 4.12 10.99 21.02
N ARG A 124 5.36 11.46 21.15
CA ARG A 124 5.88 12.58 20.36
C ARG A 124 5.98 12.20 18.89
N GLU A 125 6.65 11.10 18.58
CA GLU A 125 6.85 10.64 17.21
C GLU A 125 5.51 10.35 16.52
N ILE A 126 4.60 9.66 17.20
CA ILE A 126 3.24 9.39 16.69
C ILE A 126 2.48 10.71 16.47
N GLY A 127 2.61 11.67 17.39
CA GLY A 127 1.99 12.98 17.28
C GLY A 127 2.49 13.76 16.08
N ASP A 128 3.80 13.72 15.81
CA ASP A 128 4.42 14.38 14.66
C ASP A 128 3.93 13.74 13.34
N LEU A 129 3.88 12.41 13.25
CA LEU A 129 3.35 11.71 12.07
C LEU A 129 1.87 12.00 11.81
N THR A 130 1.08 12.14 12.88
CA THR A 130 -0.35 12.47 12.77
C THR A 130 -0.53 13.92 12.33
N ARG A 131 0.24 14.86 12.89
CA ARG A 131 0.19 16.28 12.55
C ARG A 131 0.60 16.53 11.10
N ALA A 132 1.61 15.81 10.61
CA ALA A 132 2.04 15.85 9.22
C ALA A 132 1.09 15.12 8.25
N GLY A 133 -0.03 14.59 8.72
CA GLY A 133 -1.03 13.92 7.87
C GLY A 133 -0.56 12.59 7.26
N LEU A 134 0.52 12.00 7.78
CA LEU A 134 1.09 10.75 7.27
C LEU A 134 0.32 9.52 7.77
N ILE A 135 -0.28 9.63 8.96
CA ILE A 135 -1.08 8.56 9.56
C ILE A 135 -2.36 9.12 10.18
N ARG A 136 -3.38 8.26 10.31
CA ARG A 136 -4.60 8.52 11.08
C ARG A 136 -4.78 7.40 12.10
N VAL A 137 -4.72 7.77 13.38
CA VAL A 137 -4.90 6.82 14.49
C VAL A 137 -6.39 6.69 14.81
N ILE A 138 -6.91 5.47 14.70
CA ILE A 138 -8.32 5.14 14.91
C ILE A 138 -8.42 4.32 16.20
N ARG A 139 -9.09 4.86 17.22
CA ARG A 139 -9.31 4.17 18.49
C ARG A 139 -10.45 3.16 18.33
N GLN A 140 -10.18 1.88 18.63
CA GLN A 140 -11.15 0.80 18.47
C GLN A 140 -11.70 0.26 19.81
N GLY A 141 -11.29 0.82 20.94
CA GLY A 141 -11.64 0.34 22.28
C GLY A 141 -10.39 -0.01 23.09
N LYS A 142 -10.55 -0.36 24.38
CA LYS A 142 -9.42 -0.63 25.28
C LYS A 142 -8.74 -1.99 25.06
N THR A 143 -9.50 -2.99 24.60
CA THR A 143 -9.04 -4.38 24.45
C THR A 143 -8.59 -4.72 23.03
N LEU A 144 -8.91 -3.87 22.05
CA LEU A 144 -8.56 -4.06 20.65
C LEU A 144 -7.22 -3.37 20.32
N PRO A 145 -6.47 -3.89 19.33
CA PRO A 145 -5.28 -3.22 18.85
C PRO A 145 -5.63 -1.81 18.34
N THR A 146 -4.65 -0.91 18.40
CA THR A 146 -4.79 0.39 17.75
C THR A 146 -4.77 0.18 16.24
N LYS A 147 -5.75 0.74 15.56
CA LYS A 147 -5.79 0.79 14.09
C LYS A 147 -5.17 2.08 13.61
N VAL A 148 -4.28 1.98 12.64
CA VAL A 148 -3.63 3.13 12.02
C VAL A 148 -3.83 3.03 10.52
N ALA A 149 -4.52 4.00 9.93
CA ALA A 149 -4.52 4.18 8.49
C ALA A 149 -3.30 4.99 8.08
N VAL A 150 -2.67 4.63 6.98
CA VAL A 150 -1.37 5.17 6.56
C VAL A 150 -1.47 5.77 5.16
N HIS A 151 -0.85 6.92 4.94
CA HIS A 151 -0.92 7.61 3.67
C HIS A 151 -0.38 6.71 2.51
N PRO A 152 -1.22 6.38 1.50
CA PRO A 152 -0.85 5.46 0.41
C PRO A 152 0.28 5.93 -0.50
N TRP A 153 0.70 7.18 -0.39
CA TRP A 153 1.79 7.74 -1.16
C TRP A 153 3.15 7.14 -0.75
N TYR A 154 3.32 6.77 0.53
CA TYR A 154 4.60 6.32 1.10
C TYR A 154 4.77 4.80 1.13
N GLY A 155 3.68 4.05 1.03
CA GLY A 155 3.72 2.61 0.85
C GLY A 155 2.34 2.07 0.53
N TRP A 156 2.30 0.82 0.07
CA TRP A 156 1.07 0.14 -0.29
C TRP A 156 1.16 -1.36 -0.01
N ARG A 157 0.13 -1.94 0.62
CA ARG A 157 -0.02 -3.40 0.71
C ARG A 157 -1.32 -3.85 0.06
N GLY A 158 -1.22 -4.64 -1.01
CA GLY A 158 -2.37 -5.06 -1.82
C GLY A 158 -2.19 -4.73 -3.31
N ASP A 159 -3.29 -4.77 -4.05
CA ASP A 159 -3.32 -4.43 -5.48
C ASP A 159 -2.93 -2.96 -5.76
N LEU A 160 -1.85 -2.76 -6.51
CA LEU A 160 -1.36 -1.42 -6.89
C LEU A 160 -2.35 -0.64 -7.75
N MET A 161 -3.22 -1.29 -8.54
CA MET A 161 -4.23 -0.59 -9.34
C MET A 161 -5.21 0.19 -8.45
N SER A 162 -5.50 -0.33 -7.26
CA SER A 162 -6.39 0.32 -6.30
C SER A 162 -5.73 1.46 -5.52
N ARG A 163 -4.40 1.51 -5.45
CA ARG A 163 -3.63 2.51 -4.69
C ARG A 163 -4.02 3.94 -5.05
N GLN A 164 -4.22 4.22 -6.34
CA GLN A 164 -4.51 5.58 -6.81
C GLN A 164 -5.84 6.12 -6.25
N SER A 165 -6.88 5.27 -6.16
CA SER A 165 -8.15 5.65 -5.54
C SER A 165 -7.94 6.03 -4.08
N TYR A 166 -7.15 5.25 -3.33
CA TYR A 166 -6.89 5.51 -1.93
C TYR A 166 -6.02 6.75 -1.71
N ILE A 167 -5.12 7.09 -2.64
CA ILE A 167 -4.42 8.39 -2.63
C ILE A 167 -5.44 9.52 -2.80
N GLY A 168 -6.36 9.38 -3.76
CA GLY A 168 -7.44 10.34 -3.99
C GLY A 168 -8.30 10.54 -2.76
N ASP A 169 -8.76 9.46 -2.12
CA ASP A 169 -9.55 9.52 -0.88
C ASP A 169 -8.76 10.17 0.26
N TRP A 170 -7.45 9.90 0.37
CA TRP A 170 -6.63 10.48 1.41
C TRP A 170 -6.56 12.00 1.30
N ILE A 171 -6.36 12.51 0.08
CA ILE A 171 -6.25 13.94 -0.24
C ILE A 171 -7.62 14.62 -0.20
N GLY A 172 -8.66 13.99 -0.77
CA GLY A 172 -10.02 14.54 -0.87
C GLY A 172 -10.73 14.70 0.47
N ILE A 173 -10.26 14.03 1.53
CA ILE A 173 -10.72 14.24 2.91
C ILE A 173 -10.18 15.55 3.51
N GLY A 174 -9.19 16.20 2.87
CA GLY A 174 -8.66 17.51 3.26
C GLY A 174 -9.42 18.72 2.71
N SER A 175 -10.47 18.51 1.91
CA SER A 175 -11.23 19.56 1.21
C SER A 175 -12.69 19.70 1.68
N VAL A 176 -12.96 19.37 2.94
CA VAL A 176 -14.22 19.77 3.60
C VAL A 176 -13.88 20.89 4.59
N GLU A 177 -14.04 22.13 4.11
CA GLU A 177 -14.21 23.32 4.97
C GLU A 177 -15.55 23.27 5.72
#